data_AF-A0A936GK27-F1
#
_entry.id   AF-A0A936GK27-F1
#
_cell.length_a   1.000
_cell.length_b   1.000
_cell.length_c   1.000
_cell.angle_alpha   90.00
_cell.angle_beta   90.00
_cell.angle_gamma   90.00
#
_symmetry.space_group_name_H-M   'P 1'
#
loop_
_entity.id
_entity.type
_entity.pdbx_description
1 polymer ?
#
loop_
_entity_poly.entity_id
_entity_poly.type
_entity_poly.pdbx_seq_one_letter_code
_entity_poly.pdbx_strand_id
1 'polypeptide(L)'
;MRQKNMMNGTLIRLVIAVFISLTAVNLYAFNGGGSNEFAMPKHDFANAGVGNNQPITNMDELMFRQPNPNVNVNGVGIFVYDGMFSLDALAPYQVFKTAALNTFFIAKNKGPVTMSNGITINVDKSIADVTKLDVLLIPGGAGGTAMQTIDPEVLAWIRQIDQTSIYTTSVCTGAWILGSAGLLEGKDASTHWYRANEMLTKFGAEYTGKRWTRDGKYWTSAGVTGGIDMALALVNHLFGKEYTQAVMLDMEYDPQPPVKGGTPKKSVPIIAQLMRDMYDFFLINFVNCPRETPGACLF
;
A
#
# COMPACT_ATOMS: atom_id res chain seq x y z
N MET A 1 -42.84 -11.34 -33.64
CA MET A 1 -42.77 -11.08 -32.18
C MET A 1 -41.91 -12.15 -31.52
N ARG A 2 -40.98 -11.73 -30.64
CA ARG A 2 -40.09 -12.52 -29.75
C ARG A 2 -38.82 -13.13 -30.37
N GLN A 3 -37.75 -12.33 -30.42
CA GLN A 3 -36.38 -12.82 -30.27
C GLN A 3 -36.16 -13.17 -28.79
N LYS A 4 -35.82 -14.44 -28.52
CA LYS A 4 -35.47 -14.93 -27.18
C LYS A 4 -34.07 -14.44 -26.81
N ASN A 5 -33.98 -13.80 -25.65
CA ASN A 5 -32.76 -13.41 -24.96
C ASN A 5 -31.78 -14.57 -24.82
N MET A 6 -30.71 -14.57 -25.60
CA MET A 6 -29.44 -15.19 -25.24
C MET A 6 -28.61 -14.12 -24.52
N MET A 7 -28.87 -13.93 -23.22
CA MET A 7 -27.87 -13.33 -22.34
C MET A 7 -26.76 -14.37 -22.17
N ASN A 8 -25.76 -14.31 -23.05
CA ASN A 8 -24.57 -15.15 -22.99
C ASN A 8 -23.75 -14.81 -21.74
N GLY A 9 -23.21 -15.84 -21.08
CA GLY A 9 -22.48 -15.82 -19.81
C GLY A 9 -21.18 -14.99 -19.76
N THR A 10 -20.99 -14.07 -20.70
CA THR A 10 -19.85 -13.15 -20.82
C THR A 10 -20.09 -11.85 -20.05
N LEU A 11 -21.34 -11.39 -19.93
CA LEU A 11 -21.71 -10.20 -19.13
C LEU A 11 -21.40 -10.39 -17.62
N ILE A 12 -21.28 -11.64 -17.19
CA ILE A 12 -21.13 -12.00 -15.78
C ILE A 12 -19.68 -11.79 -15.27
N ARG A 13 -18.63 -11.80 -16.12
CA ARG A 13 -17.24 -11.90 -15.61
C ARG A 13 -16.50 -10.58 -15.36
N LEU A 14 -16.74 -9.54 -16.17
CA LEU A 14 -16.24 -8.19 -15.86
C LEU A 14 -17.04 -7.57 -14.71
N VAL A 15 -18.36 -7.84 -14.71
CA VAL A 15 -19.25 -7.52 -13.59
C VAL A 15 -18.78 -8.25 -12.34
N ILE A 16 -18.40 -9.53 -12.36
CA ILE A 16 -17.88 -10.27 -11.19
C ILE A 16 -16.56 -9.71 -10.65
N ALA A 17 -15.62 -9.24 -11.46
CA ALA A 17 -14.39 -8.65 -10.91
C ALA A 17 -14.66 -7.37 -10.10
N VAL A 18 -15.67 -6.59 -10.52
CA VAL A 18 -16.18 -5.40 -9.81
C VAL A 18 -17.27 -5.75 -8.77
N PHE A 19 -17.98 -6.87 -8.91
CA PHE A 19 -19.00 -7.36 -7.97
C PHE A 19 -18.40 -8.18 -6.83
N ILE A 20 -17.21 -8.76 -6.99
CA ILE A 20 -16.52 -9.48 -5.90
C ILE A 20 -16.17 -8.49 -4.78
N SER A 21 -15.86 -7.22 -5.09
CA SER A 21 -15.71 -6.18 -4.06
C SER A 21 -17.05 -5.85 -3.37
N LEU A 22 -18.14 -5.73 -4.13
CA LEU A 22 -19.50 -5.46 -3.60
C LEU A 22 -20.12 -6.64 -2.82
N THR A 23 -19.83 -7.89 -3.18
CA THR A 23 -20.36 -9.09 -2.49
C THR A 23 -19.57 -9.39 -1.21
N ALA A 24 -18.26 -9.15 -1.16
CA ALA A 24 -17.48 -9.30 0.07
C ALA A 24 -17.91 -8.31 1.16
N VAL A 25 -18.35 -7.09 0.78
CA VAL A 25 -18.90 -6.09 1.70
C VAL A 25 -20.33 -6.44 2.13
N ASN A 26 -21.16 -6.99 1.23
CA ASN A 26 -22.56 -7.32 1.54
C ASN A 26 -22.79 -8.67 2.23
N LEU A 27 -21.92 -9.68 2.06
CA LEU A 27 -22.08 -10.97 2.77
C LEU A 27 -21.88 -10.83 4.29
N TYR A 28 -21.05 -9.90 4.75
CA TYR A 28 -20.90 -9.63 6.19
C TYR A 28 -22.08 -8.83 6.78
N ALA A 29 -22.77 -8.02 5.98
CA ALA A 29 -23.94 -7.25 6.43
C ALA A 29 -25.23 -8.08 6.46
N PHE A 30 -25.31 -9.21 5.73
CA PHE A 30 -26.55 -9.98 5.57
C PHE A 30 -26.54 -11.41 6.12
N ASN A 31 -25.39 -12.03 6.41
CA ASN A 31 -25.38 -13.42 6.89
C ASN A 31 -25.24 -13.53 8.41
N GLY A 32 -26.35 -13.30 9.09
CA GLY A 32 -26.74 -14.19 10.18
C GLY A 32 -27.08 -15.56 9.59
N GLY A 33 -26.13 -16.51 9.66
CA GLY A 33 -26.36 -17.95 9.52
C GLY A 33 -26.76 -18.48 8.14
N GLY A 34 -25.81 -19.12 7.44
CA GLY A 34 -26.14 -19.98 6.30
C GLY A 34 -24.95 -20.26 5.38
N SER A 35 -24.32 -21.42 5.57
CA SER A 35 -23.29 -21.96 4.69
C SER A 35 -23.89 -22.41 3.35
N ASN A 36 -23.48 -21.80 2.26
CA ASN A 36 -23.55 -22.41 0.92
C ASN A 36 -22.23 -22.11 0.19
N GLU A 37 -21.36 -23.12 0.10
CA GLU A 37 -20.15 -23.09 -0.73
C GLU A 37 -20.54 -22.98 -2.20
N PHE A 38 -20.20 -21.85 -2.83
CA PHE A 38 -20.30 -21.71 -4.28
C PHE A 38 -19.03 -22.27 -4.92
N ALA A 39 -19.08 -23.51 -5.38
CA ALA A 39 -17.96 -24.15 -6.09
C ALA A 39 -17.80 -23.56 -7.50
N MET A 40 -16.65 -22.91 -7.77
CA MET A 40 -16.31 -22.45 -9.12
C MET A 40 -15.83 -23.62 -10.00
N PRO A 41 -16.30 -23.73 -11.26
CA PRO A 41 -15.84 -24.77 -12.16
C PRO A 41 -14.39 -24.51 -12.61
N LYS A 42 -13.55 -25.54 -12.50
CA LYS A 42 -12.18 -25.54 -13.02
C LYS A 42 -12.22 -25.59 -14.55
N HIS A 43 -11.70 -24.56 -15.21
CA HIS A 43 -11.38 -24.62 -16.63
C HIS A 43 -9.95 -24.12 -16.85
N ASP A 44 -9.18 -24.89 -17.63
CA ASP A 44 -7.87 -24.56 -18.14
C ASP A 44 -7.99 -23.42 -19.18
N PHE A 45 -7.30 -22.30 -18.95
CA PHE A 45 -7.22 -21.18 -19.89
C PHE A 45 -5.77 -20.96 -20.31
N ALA A 46 -5.29 -21.80 -21.21
CA ALA A 46 -4.04 -21.55 -21.91
C ALA A 46 -4.23 -20.44 -22.95
N ASN A 47 -3.44 -19.37 -22.81
CA ASN A 47 -3.02 -18.42 -23.84
C ASN A 47 -4.07 -17.87 -24.83
N ALA A 48 -4.52 -16.64 -24.55
CA ALA A 48 -4.89 -15.68 -25.60
C ALA A 48 -4.20 -14.35 -25.29
N GLY A 49 -2.97 -14.22 -25.75
CA GLY A 49 -2.18 -12.99 -25.63
C GLY A 49 -2.70 -11.92 -26.59
N VAL A 50 -3.39 -10.91 -26.05
CA VAL A 50 -3.48 -9.60 -26.70
C VAL A 50 -2.50 -8.70 -25.96
N GLY A 51 -1.50 -8.18 -26.68
CA GLY A 51 -0.39 -7.44 -26.10
C GLY A 51 -0.85 -6.22 -25.31
N ASN A 52 -0.33 -6.06 -24.09
CA ASN A 52 -0.76 -5.06 -23.11
C ASN A 52 -0.52 -3.58 -23.49
N ASN A 53 -0.13 -3.27 -24.74
CA ASN A 53 0.31 -1.95 -25.19
C ASN A 53 -0.51 -1.35 -26.35
N GLN A 54 -1.61 -1.96 -26.78
CA GLN A 54 -2.51 -1.38 -27.80
C GLN A 54 -3.74 -0.72 -27.15
N PRO A 55 -4.23 0.41 -27.69
CA PRO A 55 -5.42 1.06 -27.16
C PRO A 55 -6.66 0.18 -27.39
N ILE A 56 -7.46 -0.02 -26.34
CA ILE A 56 -8.73 -0.74 -26.45
C ILE A 56 -9.69 0.05 -27.32
N THR A 57 -10.20 -0.58 -28.37
CA THR A 57 -11.05 0.07 -29.39
C THR A 57 -12.53 -0.25 -29.23
N ASN A 58 -12.89 -1.29 -28.46
CA ASN A 58 -14.27 -1.71 -28.27
C ASN A 58 -14.49 -2.50 -26.97
N MET A 59 -15.77 -2.70 -26.63
CA MET A 59 -16.20 -3.39 -25.41
C MET A 59 -15.78 -4.87 -25.39
N ASP A 60 -15.83 -5.58 -26.52
CA ASP A 60 -15.46 -7.00 -26.55
C ASP A 60 -13.98 -7.18 -26.19
N GLU A 61 -13.10 -6.35 -26.73
CA GLU A 61 -11.68 -6.34 -26.40
C GLU A 61 -11.43 -6.08 -24.90
N LEU A 62 -12.17 -5.14 -24.29
CA LEU A 62 -12.12 -4.92 -22.83
C LEU A 62 -12.60 -6.15 -22.05
N MET A 63 -13.68 -6.78 -22.49
CA MET A 63 -14.31 -7.92 -21.81
C MET A 63 -13.46 -9.20 -21.87
N PHE A 64 -12.66 -9.37 -22.92
CA PHE A 64 -11.78 -10.54 -23.10
C PHE A 64 -10.35 -10.32 -22.60
N ARG A 65 -9.95 -9.07 -22.34
CA ARG A 65 -8.65 -8.75 -21.74
C ARG A 65 -8.69 -9.01 -20.24
N GLN A 66 -8.39 -10.27 -19.86
CA GLN A 66 -8.22 -10.65 -18.47
C GLN A 66 -7.02 -9.91 -17.87
N PRO A 67 -7.15 -9.30 -16.67
CA PRO A 67 -5.99 -8.76 -15.96
C PRO A 67 -5.10 -9.93 -15.54
N ASN A 68 -4.04 -10.18 -16.31
CA ASN A 68 -3.03 -11.17 -15.95
C ASN A 68 -1.83 -10.42 -15.38
N PRO A 69 -1.53 -10.58 -14.08
CA PRO A 69 -0.44 -9.84 -13.50
C PRO A 69 0.89 -10.31 -14.10
N ASN A 70 1.81 -9.37 -14.34
CA ASN A 70 3.15 -9.68 -14.83
C ASN A 70 3.93 -10.63 -13.88
N VAL A 71 3.52 -10.69 -12.61
CA VAL A 71 4.01 -11.62 -11.58
C VAL A 71 2.83 -12.10 -10.74
N ASN A 72 2.75 -13.39 -10.40
CA ASN A 72 1.66 -13.89 -9.57
C ASN A 72 1.76 -13.34 -8.13
N VAL A 73 0.79 -12.51 -7.73
CA VAL A 73 0.70 -11.90 -6.39
C VAL A 73 -0.50 -12.51 -5.65
N ASN A 74 -0.22 -13.34 -4.65
CA ASN A 74 -1.20 -14.07 -3.83
C ASN A 74 -1.41 -13.43 -2.44
N GLY A 75 -0.52 -12.55 -1.97
CA GLY A 75 -0.64 -11.94 -0.64
C GLY A 75 0.04 -10.58 -0.49
N VAL A 76 -0.74 -9.59 -0.05
CA VAL A 76 -0.26 -8.26 0.34
C VAL A 76 -0.38 -8.12 1.86
N GLY A 77 0.76 -8.06 2.55
CA GLY A 77 0.81 -7.86 4.00
C GLY A 77 1.13 -6.41 4.33
N ILE A 78 0.32 -5.80 5.19
CA ILE A 78 0.54 -4.44 5.70
C ILE A 78 0.95 -4.54 7.17
N PHE A 79 2.18 -4.14 7.50
CA PHE A 79 2.67 -4.17 8.88
C PHE A 79 2.14 -2.97 9.67
N VAL A 80 1.26 -3.22 10.63
CA VAL A 80 0.61 -2.18 11.44
C VAL A 80 1.15 -2.22 12.87
N TYR A 81 1.23 -1.04 13.48
CA TYR A 81 1.79 -0.86 14.82
C TYR A 81 1.16 0.36 15.52
N ASP A 82 1.27 0.40 16.84
CA ASP A 82 0.67 1.47 17.63
C ASP A 82 1.28 2.83 17.29
N GLY A 83 0.42 3.86 17.23
CA GLY A 83 0.84 5.22 16.93
C GLY A 83 1.24 5.48 15.47
N MET A 84 1.03 4.52 14.56
CA MET A 84 1.12 4.76 13.12
C MET A 84 0.05 5.76 12.66
N PHE A 85 0.27 6.41 11.52
CA PHE A 85 -0.76 7.21 10.86
C PHE A 85 -1.73 6.30 10.12
N SER A 86 -3.02 6.42 10.43
CA SER A 86 -4.07 5.54 9.91
C SER A 86 -4.12 5.46 8.40
N LEU A 87 -4.07 6.61 7.73
CA LEU A 87 -4.13 6.68 6.26
C LEU A 87 -2.90 6.08 5.56
N ASP A 88 -1.75 6.00 6.21
CA ASP A 88 -0.55 5.37 5.61
C ASP A 88 -0.76 3.86 5.40
N ALA A 89 -1.61 3.23 6.23
CA ALA A 89 -1.98 1.82 6.10
C ALA A 89 -3.31 1.63 5.37
N LEU A 90 -4.35 2.37 5.77
CA LEU A 90 -5.71 2.16 5.31
C LEU A 90 -5.94 2.64 3.86
N ALA A 91 -5.22 3.66 3.40
CA ALA A 91 -5.42 4.17 2.04
C ALA A 91 -4.86 3.19 0.97
N PRO A 92 -3.62 2.66 1.09
CA PRO A 92 -3.16 1.57 0.25
C PRO A 92 -4.00 0.29 0.41
N TYR A 93 -4.44 -0.04 1.63
CA TYR A 93 -5.31 -1.17 1.88
C TYR A 93 -6.59 -1.10 1.03
N GLN A 94 -7.24 0.07 0.98
CA GLN A 94 -8.43 0.28 0.17
C GLN A 94 -8.13 0.06 -1.33
N VAL A 95 -7.04 0.63 -1.85
CA VAL A 95 -6.65 0.45 -3.26
C VAL A 95 -6.43 -1.03 -3.59
N PHE A 96 -5.68 -1.75 -2.75
CA PHE A 96 -5.38 -3.16 -2.99
C PHE A 96 -6.61 -4.05 -2.86
N LYS A 97 -7.52 -3.75 -1.92
CA LYS A 97 -8.81 -4.47 -1.81
C LYS A 97 -9.71 -4.22 -3.01
N THR A 98 -9.81 -2.98 -3.49
CA THR A 98 -10.55 -2.67 -4.73
C THR A 98 -9.93 -3.36 -5.94
N ALA A 99 -8.60 -3.50 -5.98
CA ALA A 99 -7.88 -4.30 -6.97
C ALA A 99 -7.97 -5.83 -6.74
N ALA A 100 -8.90 -6.29 -5.90
CA ALA A 100 -9.12 -7.70 -5.56
C ALA A 100 -7.87 -8.46 -5.08
N LEU A 101 -6.86 -7.77 -4.56
CA LEU A 101 -5.68 -8.40 -3.97
C LEU A 101 -6.00 -8.92 -2.57
N ASN A 102 -5.49 -10.11 -2.26
CA ASN A 102 -5.57 -10.69 -0.91
C ASN A 102 -4.70 -9.88 0.07
N THR A 103 -5.30 -8.84 0.62
CA THR A 103 -4.65 -7.85 1.48
C THR A 103 -5.05 -8.05 2.94
N PHE A 104 -4.08 -8.07 3.85
CA PHE A 104 -4.32 -8.27 5.28
C PHE A 104 -3.31 -7.50 6.15
N PHE A 105 -3.70 -7.25 7.40
CA PHE A 105 -2.85 -6.60 8.40
C PHE A 105 -2.00 -7.63 9.14
N ILE A 106 -0.78 -7.23 9.49
CA ILE A 106 0.19 -7.99 10.28
C ILE A 106 0.69 -7.07 11.38
N ALA A 107 0.73 -7.52 12.61
CA ALA A 107 1.29 -6.75 13.73
C ALA A 107 2.44 -7.52 14.37
N LYS A 108 3.17 -6.88 15.29
CA LYS A 108 4.19 -7.60 16.07
C LYS A 108 3.56 -8.77 16.84
N ASN A 109 2.44 -8.51 17.51
CA ASN A 109 1.63 -9.51 18.20
C ASN A 109 0.18 -9.45 17.70
N LYS A 110 -0.55 -10.57 17.79
CA LYS A 110 -1.99 -10.58 17.53
C LYS A 110 -2.73 -9.69 18.54
N GLY A 111 -3.86 -9.14 18.13
CA GLY A 111 -4.73 -8.34 18.99
C GLY A 111 -4.90 -6.89 18.52
N PRO A 112 -5.33 -5.98 19.41
CA PRO A 112 -5.65 -4.62 19.05
C PRO A 112 -4.39 -3.81 18.75
N VAL A 113 -4.45 -3.02 17.67
CA VAL A 113 -3.46 -1.99 17.31
C VAL A 113 -4.17 -0.65 17.22
N THR A 114 -3.70 0.33 17.98
CA THR A 114 -4.29 1.68 18.08
C THR A 114 -3.44 2.70 17.34
N MET A 115 -4.01 3.27 16.29
CA MET A 115 -3.40 4.29 15.44
C MET A 115 -3.35 5.65 16.17
N SER A 116 -2.53 6.59 15.68
CA SER A 116 -2.31 7.87 16.35
C SER A 116 -3.57 8.74 16.52
N ASN A 117 -4.62 8.49 15.74
CA ASN A 117 -5.89 9.20 15.78
C ASN A 117 -6.98 8.45 16.58
N GLY A 118 -6.62 7.40 17.33
CA GLY A 118 -7.53 6.63 18.18
C GLY A 118 -8.32 5.53 17.46
N ILE A 119 -8.12 5.32 16.16
CA ILE A 119 -8.70 4.15 15.47
C ILE A 119 -7.98 2.90 15.95
N THR A 120 -8.75 1.93 16.45
CA THR A 120 -8.23 0.61 16.83
C THR A 120 -8.73 -0.46 15.86
N ILE A 121 -7.81 -1.31 15.39
CA ILE A 121 -8.12 -2.49 14.58
C ILE A 121 -7.63 -3.74 15.31
N ASN A 122 -8.36 -4.85 15.20
CA ASN A 122 -7.89 -6.15 15.66
C ASN A 122 -7.13 -6.83 14.53
N VAL A 123 -5.93 -7.32 14.84
CA VAL A 123 -5.02 -7.95 13.88
C VAL A 123 -4.83 -9.42 14.24
N ASP A 124 -5.19 -10.30 13.32
CA ASP A 124 -5.20 -11.75 13.54
C ASP A 124 -3.89 -12.46 13.16
N LYS A 125 -2.96 -11.74 12.50
CA LYS A 125 -1.66 -12.26 12.09
C LYS A 125 -0.54 -11.49 12.77
N SER A 126 0.37 -12.21 13.41
CA SER A 126 1.61 -11.66 13.92
C SER A 126 2.75 -11.86 12.92
N ILE A 127 3.88 -11.18 13.18
CA ILE A 127 5.13 -11.43 12.45
C ILE A 127 5.61 -12.89 12.55
N ALA A 128 5.23 -13.61 13.62
CA ALA A 128 5.56 -15.03 13.78
C ALA A 128 4.72 -15.96 12.87
N ASP A 129 3.51 -15.55 12.47
CA ASP A 129 2.67 -16.37 11.58
C ASP A 129 3.04 -16.22 10.09
N VAL A 130 3.82 -15.20 9.73
CA VAL A 130 4.05 -14.81 8.33
C VAL A 130 5.54 -14.88 8.01
N THR A 131 5.92 -15.86 7.19
CA THR A 131 7.32 -16.07 6.77
C THR A 131 7.57 -15.72 5.31
N LYS A 132 6.51 -15.47 4.52
CA LYS A 132 6.56 -15.08 3.11
C LYS A 132 5.39 -14.16 2.77
N LEU A 133 5.65 -13.18 1.92
CA LEU A 133 4.65 -12.32 1.27
C LEU A 133 5.05 -12.09 -0.18
N ASP A 134 4.10 -11.68 -1.02
CA ASP A 134 4.41 -11.20 -2.36
C ASP A 134 4.64 -9.69 -2.36
N VAL A 135 3.83 -8.95 -1.59
CA VAL A 135 4.00 -7.52 -1.34
C VAL A 135 4.00 -7.25 0.16
N LEU A 136 5.04 -6.57 0.65
CA LEU A 136 5.08 -6.00 1.98
C LEU A 136 4.82 -4.49 1.91
N LEU A 137 3.99 -3.95 2.80
CA LEU A 137 3.82 -2.50 2.97
C LEU A 137 4.08 -2.08 4.40
N ILE A 138 4.98 -1.12 4.57
CA ILE A 138 5.31 -0.50 5.85
C ILE A 138 4.74 0.94 5.89
N PRO A 139 3.70 1.20 6.69
CA PRO A 139 3.15 2.54 6.89
C PRO A 139 4.07 3.39 7.77
N GLY A 140 3.85 4.70 7.75
CA GLY A 140 4.53 5.68 8.59
C GLY A 140 3.70 6.16 9.77
N GLY A 141 4.14 7.28 10.34
CA GLY A 141 3.73 7.80 11.63
C GLY A 141 4.78 8.77 12.18
N ALA A 142 4.66 9.07 13.47
CA ALA A 142 5.64 9.89 14.21
C ALA A 142 6.40 9.01 15.22
N GLY A 143 6.12 9.16 16.52
CA GLY A 143 6.79 8.39 17.58
C GLY A 143 6.67 6.88 17.42
N GLY A 144 5.51 6.38 16.97
CA GLY A 144 5.31 4.95 16.70
C GLY A 144 6.31 4.41 15.67
N THR A 145 6.54 5.16 14.58
CA THR A 145 7.54 4.80 13.56
C THR A 145 8.95 4.82 14.13
N ALA A 146 9.27 5.83 14.93
CA ALA A 146 10.57 5.93 15.59
C ALA A 146 10.86 4.69 16.46
N MET A 147 9.86 4.20 17.21
CA MET A 147 9.99 2.96 17.98
C MET A 147 10.22 1.72 17.11
N GLN A 148 9.54 1.61 15.95
CA GLN A 148 9.76 0.47 15.05
C GLN A 148 11.14 0.50 14.38
N THR A 149 11.77 1.67 14.25
CA THR A 149 13.12 1.78 13.66
C THR A 149 14.23 1.22 14.55
N ILE A 150 13.93 0.89 15.81
CA ILE A 150 14.87 0.31 16.78
C ILE A 150 14.44 -1.06 17.31
N ASP A 151 13.27 -1.57 16.93
CA ASP A 151 12.78 -2.85 17.40
C ASP A 151 13.50 -3.99 16.65
N PRO A 152 14.40 -4.74 17.30
CA PRO A 152 15.23 -5.72 16.61
C PRO A 152 14.43 -6.87 16.01
N GLU A 153 13.30 -7.22 16.62
CA GLU A 153 12.44 -8.32 16.18
C GLU A 153 11.69 -7.93 14.90
N VAL A 154 11.14 -6.72 14.87
CA VAL A 154 10.46 -6.16 13.69
C VAL A 154 11.45 -5.98 12.54
N LEU A 155 12.62 -5.41 12.79
CA LEU A 155 13.63 -5.21 11.76
C LEU A 155 14.15 -6.54 11.19
N ALA A 156 14.34 -7.55 12.04
CA ALA A 156 14.73 -8.89 11.59
C ALA A 156 13.64 -9.54 10.73
N TRP A 157 12.39 -9.45 11.14
CA TRP A 157 11.26 -9.97 10.37
C TRP A 157 11.12 -9.26 9.01
N ILE A 158 11.25 -7.93 8.97
CA ILE A 158 11.21 -7.18 7.70
C ILE A 158 12.31 -7.65 6.74
N ARG A 159 13.54 -7.85 7.22
CA ARG A 159 14.64 -8.41 6.40
C ARG A 159 14.31 -9.81 5.88
N GLN A 160 13.70 -10.66 6.70
CA GLN A 160 13.30 -12.01 6.30
C GLN A 160 12.22 -11.97 5.21
N ILE A 161 11.18 -11.15 5.38
CA ILE A 161 10.13 -11.00 4.37
C ILE A 161 10.69 -10.43 3.08
N ASP A 162 11.57 -9.43 3.17
CA ASP A 162 12.18 -8.80 2.00
C ASP A 162 12.83 -9.83 1.07
N GLN A 163 13.52 -10.84 1.62
CA GLN A 163 14.16 -11.93 0.85
C GLN A 163 13.18 -12.74 0.00
N THR A 164 11.91 -12.78 0.38
CA THR A 164 10.89 -13.61 -0.30
C THR A 164 9.86 -12.79 -1.06
N SER A 165 9.71 -11.51 -0.73
CA SER A 165 8.78 -10.59 -1.38
C SER A 165 9.20 -10.23 -2.80
N ILE A 166 8.20 -10.10 -3.66
CA ILE A 166 8.38 -9.57 -5.01
C ILE A 166 8.53 -8.04 -4.93
N TYR A 167 7.78 -7.39 -4.03
CA TYR A 167 7.89 -5.95 -3.77
C TYR A 167 7.90 -5.65 -2.28
N THR A 168 8.83 -4.79 -1.86
CA THR A 168 8.89 -4.22 -0.52
C THR A 168 8.55 -2.75 -0.61
N THR A 169 7.50 -2.34 0.08
CA THR A 169 6.92 -1.00 -0.10
C THR A 169 6.80 -0.23 1.20
N SER A 170 6.78 1.10 1.11
CA SER A 170 6.50 1.95 2.27
C SER A 170 5.76 3.23 1.92
N VAL A 171 5.07 3.77 2.93
CA VAL A 171 4.40 5.06 2.86
C VAL A 171 4.96 5.98 3.93
N CYS A 172 5.14 7.26 3.58
CA CYS A 172 5.50 8.31 4.54
C CYS A 172 6.84 7.97 5.23
N THR A 173 6.90 8.08 6.55
CA THR A 173 8.07 7.73 7.38
C THR A 173 8.27 6.22 7.52
N GLY A 174 7.42 5.35 6.94
CA GLY A 174 7.67 3.91 6.88
C GLY A 174 8.96 3.56 6.13
N ALA A 175 9.41 4.44 5.22
CA ALA A 175 10.74 4.36 4.61
C ALA A 175 11.89 4.42 5.63
N TRP A 176 11.70 5.05 6.79
CA TRP A 176 12.70 5.07 7.85
C TRP A 176 12.88 3.70 8.49
N ILE A 177 11.80 2.93 8.64
CA ILE A 177 11.88 1.55 9.14
C ILE A 177 12.62 0.67 8.14
N LEU A 178 12.33 0.81 6.83
CA LEU A 178 13.08 0.11 5.77
C LEU A 178 14.56 0.51 5.76
N GLY A 179 14.86 1.80 5.95
CA GLY A 179 16.22 2.32 6.07
C GLY A 179 16.96 1.74 7.28
N SER A 180 16.32 1.70 8.45
CA SER A 180 16.87 1.05 9.64
C SER A 180 17.06 -0.47 9.48
N ALA A 181 16.23 -1.11 8.66
CA ALA A 181 16.41 -2.51 8.30
C ALA A 181 17.62 -2.74 7.35
N GLY A 182 18.24 -1.68 6.84
CA GLY A 182 19.36 -1.71 5.89
C GLY A 182 18.93 -1.92 4.43
N LEU A 183 17.63 -1.81 4.13
CA LEU A 183 17.09 -2.19 2.83
C LEU A 183 17.16 -1.09 1.76
N LEU A 184 17.45 0.15 2.16
CA LEU A 184 17.48 1.32 1.26
C LEU A 184 18.89 1.82 0.94
N GLU A 185 19.94 1.12 1.36
CA GLU A 185 21.32 1.51 1.06
C GLU A 185 21.59 1.51 -0.45
N GLY A 186 22.05 2.65 -0.97
CA GLY A 186 22.30 2.88 -2.39
C GLY A 186 21.03 2.90 -3.25
N LYS A 187 19.86 3.16 -2.65
CA LYS A 187 18.57 3.18 -3.36
C LYS A 187 17.99 4.58 -3.49
N ASP A 188 17.30 4.81 -4.60
CA ASP A 188 16.40 5.94 -4.76
C ASP A 188 15.14 5.73 -3.90
N ALA A 189 14.82 6.70 -3.04
CA ALA A 189 13.65 6.62 -2.16
C ALA A 189 12.88 7.94 -2.03
N SER A 190 11.62 7.80 -1.66
CA SER A 190 10.73 8.86 -1.20
C SER A 190 10.30 8.59 0.24
N THR A 191 10.02 9.65 0.98
CA THR A 191 9.48 9.58 2.34
C THR A 191 8.66 10.85 2.61
N HIS A 192 8.09 10.96 3.82
CA HIS A 192 7.43 12.18 4.26
C HIS A 192 8.36 13.40 4.15
N TRP A 193 7.82 14.57 3.78
CA TRP A 193 8.61 15.77 3.50
C TRP A 193 9.46 16.25 4.69
N TYR A 194 9.02 15.96 5.91
CA TYR A 194 9.70 16.36 7.13
C TYR A 194 11.05 15.65 7.24
N ARG A 195 12.13 16.43 7.25
CA ARG A 195 13.53 15.96 7.36
C ARG A 195 13.89 14.85 6.34
N ALA A 196 13.19 14.82 5.19
CA ALA A 196 13.25 13.72 4.22
C ALA A 196 14.67 13.41 3.73
N ASN A 197 15.38 14.45 3.27
CA ASN A 197 16.74 14.31 2.74
C ASN A 197 17.71 13.86 3.83
N GLU A 198 17.63 14.47 5.02
CA GLU A 198 18.49 14.17 6.17
C GLU A 198 18.33 12.70 6.58
N MET A 199 17.09 12.25 6.74
CA MET A 199 16.80 10.88 7.16
C MET A 199 17.16 9.84 6.10
N LEU A 200 16.84 10.06 4.82
CA LEU A 200 17.20 9.09 3.78
C LEU A 200 18.72 9.00 3.58
N THR A 201 19.43 10.14 3.58
CA THR A 201 20.90 10.18 3.52
C THR A 201 21.52 9.39 4.68
N LYS A 202 20.99 9.57 5.89
CA LYS A 202 21.41 8.80 7.09
C LYS A 202 21.26 7.29 6.89
N PHE A 203 20.22 6.85 6.18
CA PHE A 203 20.03 5.44 5.83
C PHE A 203 20.77 4.98 4.57
N GLY A 204 21.62 5.83 3.99
CA GLY A 204 22.38 5.53 2.77
C GLY A 204 21.53 5.56 1.49
N ALA A 205 20.34 6.14 1.53
CA ALA A 205 19.42 6.26 0.40
C ALA A 205 19.43 7.67 -0.21
N GLU A 206 19.14 7.78 -1.50
CA GLU A 206 19.00 9.06 -2.20
C GLU A 206 17.55 9.55 -2.18
N TYR A 207 17.33 10.75 -1.64
CA TYR A 207 15.99 11.34 -1.60
C TYR A 207 15.60 11.95 -2.95
N THR A 208 14.58 11.39 -3.56
CA THR A 208 14.13 11.80 -4.91
C THR A 208 13.19 13.01 -4.94
N GLY A 209 12.55 13.37 -3.82
CA GLY A 209 11.52 14.41 -3.80
C GLY A 209 10.22 14.07 -4.55
N LYS A 210 10.09 12.85 -5.09
CA LYS A 210 8.92 12.41 -5.87
C LYS A 210 7.78 11.99 -4.94
N ARG A 211 6.55 12.04 -5.44
CA ARG A 211 5.36 11.59 -4.70
C ARG A 211 5.41 10.09 -4.37
N TRP A 212 5.98 9.31 -5.29
CA TRP A 212 6.42 7.94 -5.07
C TRP A 212 7.61 7.64 -5.98
N THR A 213 8.40 6.66 -5.58
CA THR A 213 9.63 6.23 -6.25
C THR A 213 9.68 4.72 -6.27
N ARG A 214 10.11 4.18 -7.41
CA ARG A 214 10.45 2.77 -7.58
C ARG A 214 11.93 2.64 -7.91
N ASP A 215 12.65 1.83 -7.13
CA ASP A 215 14.00 1.36 -7.41
C ASP A 215 14.03 -0.17 -7.30
N GLY A 216 14.07 -0.85 -8.45
CA GLY A 216 13.96 -2.31 -8.52
C GLY A 216 12.65 -2.82 -7.90
N LYS A 217 12.77 -3.56 -6.80
CA LYS A 217 11.63 -4.10 -6.03
C LYS A 217 11.13 -3.16 -4.91
N TYR A 218 11.86 -2.08 -4.62
CA TYR A 218 11.52 -1.15 -3.54
C TYR A 218 10.61 -0.04 -4.07
N TRP A 219 9.44 0.12 -3.48
CA TRP A 219 8.50 1.19 -3.79
C TRP A 219 8.25 2.04 -2.56
N THR A 220 8.62 3.30 -2.58
CA THR A 220 8.49 4.19 -1.43
C THR A 220 7.69 5.43 -1.82
N SER A 221 6.91 5.96 -0.90
CA SER A 221 6.05 7.11 -1.18
C SER A 221 6.13 8.21 -0.13
N ALA A 222 5.86 9.43 -0.58
CA ALA A 222 5.66 10.56 0.31
C ALA A 222 4.40 10.33 1.17
N GLY A 223 4.37 10.96 2.34
CA GLY A 223 3.19 10.91 3.20
C GLY A 223 2.16 11.98 2.85
N VAL A 224 0.94 11.89 3.36
CA VAL A 224 0.30 10.68 3.92
C VAL A 224 -0.47 9.98 2.79
N THR A 225 -1.26 10.77 2.05
CA THR A 225 -2.07 10.33 0.91
C THR A 225 -1.25 9.84 -0.31
N GLY A 226 0.08 10.00 -0.31
CA GLY A 226 0.93 9.47 -1.38
C GLY A 226 0.89 7.95 -1.48
N GLY A 227 0.47 7.26 -0.41
CA GLY A 227 0.23 5.82 -0.43
C GLY A 227 -0.85 5.38 -1.42
N ILE A 228 -1.86 6.22 -1.70
CA ILE A 228 -2.89 5.93 -2.71
C ILE A 228 -2.25 5.86 -4.09
N ASP A 229 -1.49 6.90 -4.45
CA ASP A 229 -0.86 6.99 -5.76
C ASP A 229 0.19 5.89 -5.99
N MET A 230 0.97 5.56 -4.96
CA MET A 230 1.93 4.45 -5.05
C MET A 230 1.23 3.10 -5.23
N ALA A 231 0.15 2.85 -4.47
CA ALA A 231 -0.62 1.61 -4.59
C ALA A 231 -1.25 1.50 -5.98
N LEU A 232 -1.82 2.57 -6.52
CA LEU A 232 -2.35 2.60 -7.90
C LEU A 232 -1.24 2.41 -8.94
N ALA A 233 -0.06 3.00 -8.74
CA ALA A 233 1.08 2.79 -9.62
C ALA A 233 1.58 1.33 -9.59
N LEU A 234 1.53 0.67 -8.43
CA LEU A 234 1.84 -0.76 -8.31
C LEU A 234 0.77 -1.62 -8.97
N VAL A 235 -0.52 -1.32 -8.78
CA VAL A 235 -1.64 -1.99 -9.48
C VAL A 235 -1.47 -1.85 -11.00
N ASN A 236 -1.11 -0.68 -11.50
CA ASN A 236 -0.83 -0.46 -12.92
C ASN A 236 0.38 -1.26 -13.39
N HIS A 237 1.43 -1.36 -12.57
CA HIS A 237 2.59 -2.16 -12.91
C HIS A 237 2.26 -3.66 -13.00
N LEU A 238 1.36 -4.14 -12.14
CA LEU A 238 0.93 -5.53 -12.10
C LEU A 238 -0.04 -5.85 -13.24
N PHE A 239 -1.15 -5.10 -13.33
CA PHE A 239 -2.32 -5.46 -14.13
C PHE A 239 -2.56 -4.57 -15.35
N GLY A 240 -1.79 -3.49 -15.51
CA GLY A 240 -1.90 -2.57 -16.63
C GLY A 240 -2.91 -1.43 -16.42
N LYS A 241 -2.99 -0.58 -17.44
CA LYS A 241 -3.65 0.73 -17.38
C LYS A 241 -5.15 0.62 -17.18
N GLU A 242 -5.82 -0.22 -17.95
CA GLU A 242 -7.27 -0.25 -18.01
C GLU A 242 -7.87 -0.85 -16.74
N TYR A 243 -7.21 -1.87 -16.17
CA TYR A 243 -7.56 -2.40 -14.85
C TYR A 243 -7.41 -1.32 -13.76
N THR A 244 -6.32 -0.56 -13.81
CA THR A 244 -6.09 0.54 -12.86
C THR A 244 -7.14 1.64 -13.00
N GLN A 245 -7.55 1.97 -14.23
CA GLN A 245 -8.63 2.94 -14.46
C GLN A 245 -9.95 2.46 -13.85
N ALA A 246 -10.26 1.17 -13.94
CA ALA A 246 -11.44 0.60 -13.29
C ALA A 246 -11.36 0.72 -11.76
N VAL A 247 -10.20 0.41 -11.16
CA VAL A 247 -9.96 0.57 -9.71
C VAL A 247 -10.10 2.03 -9.28
N MET A 248 -9.52 2.96 -10.04
CA MET A 248 -9.65 4.39 -9.77
C MET A 248 -11.10 4.85 -9.87
N LEU A 249 -11.86 4.37 -10.86
CA LEU A 249 -13.27 4.73 -11.05
C LEU A 249 -14.17 4.16 -9.94
N ASP A 250 -13.95 2.92 -9.50
CA ASP A 250 -14.70 2.31 -8.39
C ASP A 250 -14.50 3.08 -7.07
N MET A 251 -13.31 3.64 -6.88
CA MET A 251 -13.01 4.50 -5.74
C MET A 251 -13.38 5.98 -5.95
N GLU A 252 -13.82 6.36 -7.15
CA GLU A 252 -13.97 7.75 -7.59
C GLU A 252 -12.72 8.61 -7.25
N TYR A 253 -11.54 8.07 -7.52
CA TYR A 253 -10.28 8.73 -7.20
C TYR A 253 -9.94 9.85 -8.21
N ASP A 254 -10.61 10.99 -8.05
CA ASP A 254 -10.36 12.27 -8.74
C ASP A 254 -10.12 13.37 -7.70
N PRO A 255 -8.90 13.49 -7.14
CA PRO A 255 -8.66 14.42 -6.04
C PRO A 255 -8.75 15.88 -6.50
N GLN A 256 -9.63 16.65 -5.87
CA GLN A 256 -9.80 18.10 -6.08
C GLN A 256 -9.52 18.87 -4.78
N PRO A 257 -8.24 19.10 -4.39
CA PRO A 257 -7.93 19.84 -3.17
C PRO A 257 -8.53 21.26 -3.20
N PRO A 258 -9.25 21.69 -2.14
CA PRO A 258 -9.95 22.98 -2.13
C PRO A 258 -9.01 24.19 -2.02
N VAL A 259 -7.75 23.98 -1.64
CA VAL A 259 -6.74 25.02 -1.50
C VAL A 259 -5.40 24.55 -2.08
N LYS A 260 -4.61 25.49 -2.63
CA LYS A 260 -3.23 25.20 -3.04
C LYS A 260 -2.37 24.93 -1.81
N GLY A 261 -1.76 23.75 -1.73
CA GLY A 261 -0.91 23.35 -0.62
C GLY A 261 -0.41 21.92 -0.75
N GLY A 262 -0.18 21.25 0.40
CA GLY A 262 0.13 19.83 0.49
C GLY A 262 1.60 19.45 0.28
N THR A 263 2.48 20.42 -0.02
CA THR A 263 3.95 20.22 -0.01
C THR A 263 4.62 21.52 0.46
N PRO A 264 5.83 21.48 1.03
CA PRO A 264 6.53 22.70 1.43
C PRO A 264 6.66 23.73 0.30
N LYS A 265 6.89 23.28 -0.95
CA LYS A 265 7.01 24.16 -2.14
C LYS A 265 5.69 24.80 -2.58
N LYS A 266 4.55 24.17 -2.28
CA LYS A 266 3.22 24.66 -2.67
C LYS A 266 2.49 25.40 -1.53
N SER A 267 3.01 25.32 -0.31
CA SER A 267 2.45 25.97 0.88
C SER A 267 3.08 27.34 1.12
N VAL A 268 2.38 28.21 1.86
CA VAL A 268 2.93 29.49 2.33
C VAL A 268 4.14 29.22 3.23
N PRO A 269 5.28 29.93 3.06
CA PRO A 269 6.52 29.62 3.79
C PRO A 269 6.37 29.56 5.31
N ILE A 270 5.61 30.49 5.92
CA ILE A 270 5.39 30.49 7.37
C ILE A 270 4.61 29.27 7.85
N ILE A 271 3.68 28.75 7.05
CA ILE A 271 2.94 27.52 7.37
C ILE A 271 3.86 26.31 7.25
N ALA A 272 4.73 26.26 6.24
CA ALA A 272 5.71 25.19 6.10
C ALA A 272 6.71 25.17 7.27
N GLN A 273 7.14 26.35 7.75
CA GLN A 273 8.00 26.47 8.92
C GLN A 273 7.27 26.05 10.20
N LEU A 274 6.07 26.57 10.46
CA LEU A 274 5.26 26.19 11.61
C LEU A 274 5.06 24.68 11.70
N MET A 275 4.74 24.03 10.57
CA MET A 275 4.57 22.58 10.54
C MET A 275 5.90 21.85 10.80
N ARG A 276 7.03 22.39 10.34
CA ARG A 276 8.35 21.80 10.62
C ARG A 276 8.68 21.89 12.10
N ASP A 277 8.46 23.04 12.73
CA ASP A 277 8.71 23.25 14.16
C ASP A 277 7.83 22.34 15.01
N MET A 278 6.56 22.14 14.61
CA MET A 278 5.66 21.19 15.24
C MET A 278 6.22 19.75 15.19
N TYR A 279 6.74 19.29 14.04
CA TYR A 279 7.35 17.96 13.96
C TYR A 279 8.70 17.88 14.68
N ASP A 280 9.52 18.93 14.63
CA ASP A 280 10.79 19.02 15.36
C ASP A 280 10.52 18.84 16.87
N PHE A 281 9.47 19.45 17.42
CA PHE A 281 9.07 19.27 18.82
C PHE A 281 8.91 17.79 19.23
N PHE A 282 8.40 16.93 18.33
CA PHE A 282 8.18 15.52 18.64
C PHE A 282 9.33 14.59 18.20
N LEU A 283 10.08 14.96 17.16
CA LEU A 283 10.96 14.03 16.45
C LEU A 283 12.42 14.48 16.34
N ILE A 284 12.78 15.69 16.75
CA ILE A 284 14.13 16.21 16.49
C ILE A 284 15.23 15.39 17.18
N ASN A 285 14.98 14.88 18.39
CA ASN A 285 15.92 14.02 19.11
C ASN A 285 16.20 12.72 18.34
N PHE A 286 15.14 12.12 17.78
CA PHE A 286 15.27 10.93 16.94
C PHE A 286 16.00 11.22 15.62
N VAL A 287 15.65 12.32 14.95
CA VAL A 287 16.28 12.72 13.68
C VAL A 287 17.78 12.90 13.87
N ASN A 288 18.18 13.62 14.92
CA ASN A 288 19.58 13.91 15.25
C ASN A 288 20.34 12.71 15.84
N CYS A 289 19.65 11.62 16.20
CA CYS A 289 20.29 10.47 16.82
C CYS A 289 21.28 9.80 15.86
N PRO A 290 22.49 9.41 16.27
CA PRO A 290 23.40 8.65 15.40
C PRO A 290 22.76 7.33 14.94
N ARG A 291 23.08 6.90 13.71
CA ARG A 291 22.51 5.65 13.15
C ARG A 291 23.01 4.42 13.89
N GLU A 292 24.22 4.49 14.44
CA GLU A 292 24.90 3.42 15.16
C GLU A 292 24.30 3.16 16.55
N THR A 293 23.63 4.16 17.14
CA THR A 293 23.07 4.09 18.50
C THR A 293 21.63 4.64 18.55
N PRO A 294 20.70 4.08 17.77
CA PRO A 294 19.42 4.73 17.53
C PRO A 294 18.48 4.71 18.75
N GLY A 295 18.71 3.81 19.72
CA GLY A 295 17.95 3.76 20.97
C GLY A 295 18.35 4.78 22.03
N ALA A 296 19.51 5.45 21.89
CA ALA A 296 20.04 6.35 22.91
C ALA A 296 19.29 7.70 23.01
N CYS A 297 18.49 8.05 21.99
CA CYS A 297 17.87 9.37 21.86
C CYS A 297 16.33 9.32 21.83
N LEU A 298 15.72 8.16 22.12
CA LEU A 298 14.26 7.96 22.11
C LEU A 298 13.58 8.28 23.44
N PHE A 299 14.32 8.87 24.39
CA PHE A 299 13.84 9.32 25.70
C PHE A 299 14.47 10.66 26.07
#